data_AF-F1TH71-F1
#
_entry.id   AF-F1TH71-F1
#
_cell.length_a   1.000
_cell.length_b   1.000
_cell.length_c   1.000
_cell.angle_alpha   90.00
_cell.angle_beta   90.00
_cell.angle_gamma   90.00
#
_symmetry.space_group_name_H-M   'P 1'
#
loop_
_entity.id
_entity.type
_entity.pdbx_description
1 polymer ?
#
loop_
_entity_poly.entity_id
_entity_poly.type
_entity_poly.pdbx_seq_one_letter_code
_entity_poly.pdbx_strand_id
1 'polypeptide(L)'
;MEIILFLFFTILSFCILYLIIQSAIDGSKTAEEIRQIRMILQKQYGESLKQNIPSDNNYEAMDVPYDTCPACGATVKLDNNTCPSCGLNLNGENG
;
A
#
# COMPACT_ATOMS: atom_id res chain seq x y z
N MET A 1 24.19 -2.70 52.01
CA MET A 1 23.99 -3.79 51.04
C MET A 1 22.58 -3.76 50.46
N GLU A 2 21.54 -3.70 51.29
CA GLU A 2 20.13 -3.68 50.82
C GLU A 2 19.76 -2.45 49.98
N ILE A 3 20.20 -1.25 50.39
CA ILE A 3 19.96 -0.01 49.64
C ILE A 3 20.63 -0.06 48.26
N ILE A 4 21.82 -0.67 48.17
CA ILE A 4 22.59 -0.80 46.92
C ILE A 4 21.87 -1.75 45.95
N LEU A 5 21.33 -2.86 46.45
CA LEU A 5 20.49 -3.78 45.68
C LEU A 5 19.22 -3.10 45.19
N PHE A 6 18.55 -2.33 46.05
CA PHE A 6 17.35 -1.58 45.66
C PHE A 6 17.64 -0.57 44.54
N LEU A 7 18.73 0.20 44.66
CA LEU A 7 19.16 1.13 43.61
C LEU A 7 19.48 0.41 42.29
N PHE A 8 20.16 -0.74 42.34
CA PHE A 8 20.46 -1.53 41.16
C PHE A 8 19.19 -2.01 40.44
N PHE A 9 18.22 -2.56 41.16
CA PHE A 9 16.96 -3.02 40.56
C PHE A 9 16.12 -1.86 40.00
N THR A 10 16.08 -0.72 40.68
CA THR A 10 15.37 0.46 40.16
C THR A 10 16.02 0.96 38.86
N ILE A 11 17.35 1.07 38.81
CA ILE A 11 18.09 1.46 37.59
C ILE A 11 17.83 0.46 36.46
N LEU A 12 17.93 -0.85 36.73
CA LEU A 12 17.63 -1.89 35.74
C LEU A 12 16.20 -1.78 35.19
N SER A 13 15.22 -1.54 36.07
CA SER A 13 13.82 -1.37 35.67
C SER A 13 13.62 -0.17 34.75
N PHE A 14 14.21 0.99 35.09
CA PHE A 14 14.19 2.17 34.22
C PHE A 14 14.93 1.93 32.89
N CYS A 15 16.06 1.20 32.91
CA CYS A 15 16.77 0.81 31.68
C CYS A 15 15.92 -0.08 30.78
N ILE A 16 15.23 -1.09 31.31
CA ILE A 16 14.35 -1.98 30.53
C ILE A 16 13.20 -1.18 29.92
N LEU A 17 12.54 -0.31 30.70
CA LEU A 17 11.46 0.55 30.22
C LEU A 17 11.94 1.51 29.12
N TYR A 18 13.13 2.08 29.30
CA TYR A 18 13.78 2.92 28.28
C TYR A 18 14.08 2.16 26.99
N LEU A 19 14.57 0.91 27.07
CA LEU A 19 14.83 0.07 25.90
C LEU A 19 13.54 -0.30 25.15
N ILE A 20 12.43 -0.54 25.86
CA ILE A 20 11.12 -0.80 25.25
C ILE A 20 10.63 0.46 24.52
N ILE A 21 10.75 1.63 25.14
CA ILE A 21 10.37 2.91 24.55
C ILE A 21 11.24 3.22 23.32
N GLN A 22 12.55 3.01 23.41
CA GLN A 22 13.46 3.14 22.26
C GLN A 22 13.09 2.16 21.15
N SER A 23 12.81 0.89 21.46
CA SER A 23 12.42 -0.10 20.44
C SER A 23 11.11 0.27 19.74
N ALA A 24 10.15 0.87 20.46
CA ALA A 24 8.92 1.39 19.88
C ALA A 24 9.15 2.61 18.99
N ILE A 25 10.17 3.42 19.27
CA ILE A 25 10.53 4.62 18.51
C ILE A 25 11.44 4.28 17.32
N ASP A 26 12.37 3.34 17.45
CA ASP A 26 13.30 2.94 16.39
C ASP A 26 12.63 2.07 15.31
N GLY A 27 11.50 1.42 15.63
CA GLY A 27 10.58 0.88 14.62
C GLY A 27 10.00 1.94 13.68
N SER A 28 10.09 3.23 14.04
CA SER A 28 9.75 4.37 13.18
C SER A 28 10.94 4.99 12.43
N LYS A 29 12.19 4.67 12.81
CA LYS A 29 13.40 5.17 12.11
C LYS A 29 13.93 4.20 11.04
N THR A 30 13.46 2.95 11.03
CA THR A 30 13.65 1.98 9.94
C THR A 30 12.68 2.20 8.77
N ALA A 31 12.17 3.41 8.59
CA ALA A 31 11.45 3.85 7.39
C ALA A 31 12.35 4.66 6.43
N GLU A 32 13.66 4.72 6.67
CA GLU A 32 14.61 5.43 5.80
C GLU A 32 15.08 4.58 4.59
N GLU A 33 14.95 3.24 4.62
CA GLU A 33 15.37 2.38 3.49
C GLU A 33 14.32 2.19 2.39
N ILE A 34 13.06 2.52 2.66
CA ILE A 34 11.96 2.35 1.68
C ILE A 34 11.86 3.57 0.75
N ARG A 35 12.53 4.69 1.08
CA ARG A 35 12.53 5.91 0.24
C ARG A 35 13.33 5.75 -1.05
N GLN A 36 14.35 4.88 -1.08
CA GLN A 36 15.19 4.71 -2.27
C GLN A 36 14.52 3.93 -3.40
N ILE A 37 13.61 3.01 -3.08
CA ILE A 37 12.92 2.17 -4.08
C ILE A 37 12.04 3.03 -5.01
N ARG A 38 11.36 4.06 -4.48
CA ARG A 38 10.52 4.95 -5.29
C ARG A 38 11.32 5.79 -6.29
N MET A 39 12.55 6.17 -5.96
CA MET A 39 13.39 6.97 -6.87
C MET A 39 13.89 6.17 -8.08
N ILE A 40 14.21 4.88 -7.90
CA ILE A 40 14.68 4.03 -9.01
C ILE A 40 13.51 3.69 -9.96
N LEU A 41 12.33 3.40 -9.42
CA LEU A 41 11.14 3.09 -10.23
C LEU A 41 10.63 4.30 -11.02
N GLN A 42 10.68 5.53 -10.46
CA GLN A 42 10.19 6.71 -11.17
C GLN A 42 11.03 7.05 -12.41
N LYS A 43 12.35 6.86 -12.35
CA LYS A 43 13.22 7.09 -13.51
C LYS A 43 12.93 6.10 -14.63
N GLN A 44 12.74 4.82 -14.30
CA GLN A 44 12.42 3.79 -15.29
C GLN A 44 10.98 3.92 -15.85
N TYR A 45 10.02 4.34 -15.04
CA TYR A 45 8.62 4.53 -15.48
C TYR A 45 8.45 5.77 -16.38
N GLY A 46 9.16 6.88 -16.07
CA GLY A 46 9.11 8.11 -16.87
C GLY A 46 9.71 7.96 -18.28
N GLU A 47 10.77 7.15 -18.44
CA GLU A 47 11.34 6.86 -19.76
C GLU A 47 10.53 5.82 -20.54
N SER A 48 9.97 4.81 -19.86
CA SER A 48 9.18 3.76 -20.52
C SER A 48 7.77 4.21 -20.96
N LEU A 49 7.14 5.17 -20.25
CA LEU A 49 5.84 5.71 -20.65
C LEU A 49 5.93 6.63 -21.89
N LYS A 50 7.11 7.17 -22.21
CA LYS A 50 7.28 8.09 -23.35
C LYS A 50 7.47 7.38 -24.70
N GLN A 51 7.72 6.07 -24.73
CA GLN A 51 8.05 5.38 -25.99
C GLN A 51 7.01 4.38 -26.50
N ASN A 52 5.85 4.21 -25.82
CA ASN A 52 4.78 3.33 -26.31
C ASN A 52 3.37 3.87 -26.03
N ILE A 53 3.14 5.16 -26.24
CA ILE A 53 1.78 5.67 -26.47
C ILE A 53 1.75 6.14 -27.92
N PRO A 54 1.16 5.36 -28.85
CA PRO A 54 0.69 5.92 -30.10
C PRO A 54 -0.37 6.96 -29.73
N SER A 55 0.00 8.24 -29.74
CA SER A 55 -0.93 9.36 -29.75
C SER A 55 -1.65 9.38 -31.10
N ASP A 56 -2.56 8.44 -31.30
CA ASP A 56 -3.60 8.56 -32.29
C ASP A 56 -4.94 8.45 -31.57
N ASN A 57 -5.66 9.56 -31.52
CA ASN A 57 -6.95 9.67 -30.87
C ASN A 57 -8.01 9.04 -31.79
N ASN A 58 -8.04 7.71 -31.82
CA ASN A 58 -9.19 6.96 -32.30
C ASN A 58 -9.24 5.61 -31.59
N TYR A 59 -9.76 5.62 -30.35
CA TYR A 59 -10.15 4.40 -29.67
C TYR A 59 -11.61 4.12 -30.02
N GLU A 60 -11.84 3.30 -31.04
CA GLU A 60 -13.09 2.55 -31.10
C GLU A 60 -13.06 1.61 -29.88
N ALA A 61 -13.93 1.88 -28.91
CA ALA A 61 -14.09 1.05 -27.74
C ALA A 61 -14.39 -0.38 -28.19
N MET A 62 -13.37 -1.24 -28.14
CA MET A 62 -13.59 -2.67 -28.26
C MET A 62 -14.22 -3.08 -26.94
N ASP A 63 -15.56 -3.18 -26.93
CA ASP A 63 -16.35 -3.69 -25.81
C ASP A 63 -15.94 -5.14 -25.57
N VAL A 64 -14.90 -5.35 -24.76
CA VAL A 64 -14.52 -6.67 -24.27
C VAL A 64 -15.51 -7.00 -23.15
N PRO A 65 -16.42 -7.96 -23.35
CA PRO A 65 -17.36 -8.36 -22.32
C PRO A 65 -16.54 -9.02 -21.21
N TYR A 66 -16.47 -8.39 -20.04
CA TYR A 66 -15.77 -8.95 -18.89
C TYR A 66 -16.79 -9.65 -18.01
N ASP A 67 -16.81 -10.99 -18.05
CA ASP A 67 -17.76 -11.81 -17.26
C ASP A 67 -17.42 -11.85 -15.76
N THR A 68 -16.41 -11.10 -15.31
CA THR A 68 -15.93 -11.12 -13.91
C THR A 68 -15.71 -9.72 -13.33
N CYS A 69 -15.98 -9.55 -12.05
CA CYS A 69 -15.80 -8.28 -11.38
C CYS A 69 -14.30 -8.00 -11.16
N PRO A 70 -13.74 -6.85 -11.57
CA PRO A 70 -12.33 -6.55 -11.36
C PRO A 70 -11.96 -6.33 -9.89
N ALA A 71 -12.93 -5.98 -9.03
CA ALA A 71 -12.67 -5.75 -7.61
C ALA A 71 -12.66 -7.02 -6.76
N CYS A 72 -13.43 -8.05 -7.13
CA CYS A 72 -13.60 -9.24 -6.30
C CYS A 72 -13.48 -10.58 -7.04
N GLY A 73 -13.40 -10.57 -8.37
CA GLY A 73 -13.31 -11.76 -9.21
C GLY A 73 -14.63 -12.55 -9.35
N ALA A 74 -15.72 -12.09 -8.75
CA ALA A 74 -17.02 -12.76 -8.88
C ALA A 74 -17.57 -12.66 -10.30
N THR A 75 -18.27 -13.71 -10.76
CA THR A 75 -18.92 -13.69 -12.07
C THR A 75 -20.03 -12.63 -12.10
N VAL A 76 -19.95 -11.71 -13.06
CA VAL A 76 -20.94 -10.63 -13.25
C VAL A 76 -21.52 -10.74 -14.64
N LYS A 77 -22.83 -10.54 -14.76
CA LYS A 77 -23.49 -10.46 -16.06
C LYS A 77 -23.29 -9.06 -16.65
N LEU A 78 -23.26 -8.96 -17.97
CA LEU A 78 -23.12 -7.69 -18.69
C LEU A 78 -24.19 -6.65 -18.30
N ASP A 79 -25.39 -7.12 -17.95
CA ASP A 79 -26.52 -6.26 -17.57
C ASP A 79 -26.46 -5.77 -16.11
N ASN A 80 -25.50 -6.23 -15.31
CA ASN A 80 -25.41 -5.82 -13.92
C ASN A 80 -24.66 -4.49 -13.80
N ASN A 81 -25.37 -3.41 -13.50
CA ASN A 81 -24.76 -2.12 -13.16
C ASN A 81 -23.91 -2.18 -11.90
N THR A 82 -24.15 -3.14 -11.01
CA THR A 82 -23.44 -3.27 -9.74
C THR A 82 -23.10 -4.73 -9.47
N CYS A 83 -21.88 -4.99 -9.03
CA CYS A 83 -21.47 -6.34 -8.66
C CYS A 83 -22.28 -6.83 -7.43
N PRO A 84 -23.00 -7.97 -7.52
CA PRO A 84 -23.78 -8.50 -6.41
C PRO A 84 -22.91 -9.05 -5.26
N SER A 85 -21.60 -9.24 -5.49
CA SER A 85 -20.69 -9.82 -4.49
C SER A 85 -19.96 -8.77 -3.66
N CYS A 86 -19.53 -7.66 -4.28
CA CYS A 86 -18.77 -6.62 -3.57
C CYS A 86 -19.44 -5.23 -3.59
N GLY A 87 -20.51 -5.03 -4.36
CA GLY A 87 -21.16 -3.74 -4.50
C GLY A 87 -20.42 -2.74 -5.39
N LEU A 88 -19.38 -3.17 -6.12
CA LEU A 88 -18.68 -2.30 -7.08
C LEU A 88 -19.65 -1.85 -8.18
N ASN A 89 -19.70 -0.55 -8.45
CA ASN A 89 -20.40 -0.01 -9.60
C ASN A 89 -19.63 -0.31 -10.89
N LEU A 90 -20.25 -1.07 -11.80
CA LEU A 90 -19.68 -1.52 -13.07
C LEU A 90 -20.04 -0.58 -14.23
N ASN A 91 -20.91 0.40 -14.02
CA ASN A 91 -21.37 1.29 -15.08
C ASN A 91 -20.37 2.40 -15.46
N GLY A 92 -19.22 2.53 -14.78
CA GLY A 92 -18.19 3.52 -15.10
C GLY A 92 -18.64 4.99 -14.98
N GLU A 93 -19.87 5.23 -14.56
CA GLU A 93 -20.41 6.58 -14.34
C GLU A 93 -19.97 7.02 -12.94
N ASN A 94 -18.88 7.78 -12.92
CA ASN A 94 -18.47 8.54 -11.74
C ASN A 94 -19.50 9.67 -11.56
N GLY A 95 -20.51 9.44 -10.73
CA GLY A 95 -21.47 10.47 -10.30
C GLY A 95 -20.81 11.58 -9.49
#